data_AF-A0A6L7IL02-F1
#
_entry.id   AF-A0A6L7IL02-F1
#
_cell.length_a   1.000
_cell.length_b   1.000
_cell.length_c   1.000
_cell.angle_alpha   90.00
_cell.angle_beta   90.00
_cell.angle_gamma   90.00
#
_symmetry.space_group_name_H-M   'P 1'
#
loop_
_entity.id
_entity.type
_entity.pdbx_description
1 polymer ?
#
loop_
_entity_poly.entity_id
_entity_poly.type
_entity_poly.pdbx_seq_one_letter_code
_entity_poly.pdbx_strand_id
1 'polypeptide(L)' 'MKKSVIGFLDSEDFEKNIKGKRIEEIEKVLDFPLEKKCNEECIFILERYFFGLFRKRLYLYFHKGLVRDYFIG' A
#
# COMPACT_ATOMS: atom_id res chain seq x y z
N MET A 1 -11.69 -8.64 -18.29
CA MET A 1 -11.70 -9.11 -16.89
C MET A 1 -10.84 -8.14 -16.07
N LYS A 2 -11.42 -7.34 -15.18
CA LYS A 2 -10.62 -6.53 -14.23
C LYS A 2 -10.01 -7.51 -13.22
N LYS A 3 -8.68 -7.63 -13.16
CA LYS A 3 -8.02 -8.26 -12.01
C LYS A 3 -8.49 -7.50 -10.78
N SER A 4 -9.00 -8.21 -9.77
CA SER A 4 -9.28 -7.59 -8.48
C SER A 4 -7.99 -6.96 -7.97
N VAL A 5 -8.04 -5.69 -7.56
CA VAL A 5 -6.89 -4.95 -6.99
C VAL A 5 -6.19 -5.79 -5.91
N ILE A 6 -6.96 -6.60 -5.19
CA ILE A 6 -6.51 -7.54 -4.17
C ILE A 6 -5.54 -8.60 -4.74
N GLY A 7 -5.88 -9.23 -5.87
CA GLY A 7 -5.02 -10.24 -6.49
C GLY A 7 -3.74 -9.67 -7.09
N PHE A 8 -3.69 -8.37 -7.34
CA PHE A 8 -2.45 -7.68 -7.71
C PHE A 8 -1.59 -7.43 -6.47
N LEU A 9 -2.17 -6.95 -5.37
CA LEU A 9 -1.43 -6.60 -4.15
C LEU A 9 -0.90 -7.81 -3.37
N ASP A 10 -1.56 -8.97 -3.47
CA ASP A 10 -1.06 -10.23 -2.90
C ASP A 10 -0.13 -11.02 -3.85
N SER A 11 0.29 -10.41 -4.96
CA SER A 11 1.19 -11.08 -5.91
C SER A 11 2.66 -10.93 -5.51
N GLU A 12 3.49 -11.93 -5.80
CA GLU A 12 4.94 -11.83 -5.68
C GLU A 12 5.52 -10.63 -6.47
N ASP A 13 4.86 -10.27 -7.57
CA ASP A 13 5.24 -9.13 -8.38
C ASP A 13 5.06 -7.83 -7.59
N PHE A 14 3.97 -7.68 -6.85
CA PHE A 14 3.77 -6.50 -6.01
C PHE A 14 4.86 -6.39 -4.96
N GLU A 15 5.10 -7.45 -4.19
CA GLU A 15 6.12 -7.46 -3.14
C GLU A 15 7.51 -7.06 -3.66
N LYS A 16 7.91 -7.59 -4.83
CA LYS A 16 9.17 -7.22 -5.50
C LYS A 16 9.22 -5.75 -5.93
N ASN A 17 8.07 -5.16 -6.25
CA ASN A 17 7.96 -3.76 -6.69
C ASN A 17 7.91 -2.77 -5.52
N ILE A 18 7.52 -3.20 -4.31
CA ILE A 18 7.42 -2.30 -3.15
C ILE A 18 8.57 -2.45 -2.14
N LYS A 19 9.07 -3.67 -1.88
CA LYS A 19 10.14 -3.85 -0.87
C LYS A 19 11.43 -3.16 -1.30
N GLY A 20 12.06 -2.48 -0.35
CA GLY A 20 13.29 -1.72 -0.57
C GLY A 20 13.09 -0.38 -1.29
N LYS A 21 11.85 0.02 -1.62
CA LYS A 21 11.56 1.32 -2.25
C LYS A 21 11.41 2.43 -1.24
N ARG A 22 11.68 3.66 -1.67
CA ARG A 22 11.38 4.88 -0.91
C ARG A 22 9.91 5.25 -1.05
N ILE A 23 9.40 6.01 -0.09
CA ILE A 23 8.01 6.47 -0.09
C ILE A 23 7.65 7.26 -1.36
N GLU A 24 8.57 8.05 -1.88
CA GLU A 24 8.39 8.86 -3.10
C GLU A 24 8.28 8.00 -4.37
N GLU A 25 8.94 6.83 -4.38
CA GLU A 25 8.81 5.85 -5.47
C GLU A 25 7.47 5.12 -5.35
N ILE A 26 7.11 4.74 -4.12
CA ILE A 26 5.84 4.08 -3.82
C ILE A 26 4.66 4.97 -4.20
N GLU A 27 4.66 6.26 -3.84
CA GLU A 27 3.58 7.20 -4.17
C GLU A 27 3.40 7.41 -5.69
N LYS A 28 4.45 7.20 -6.49
CA LYS A 28 4.35 7.24 -7.96
C LYS A 28 3.78 5.95 -8.55
N VAL A 29 4.00 4.81 -7.89
CA VAL A 29 3.53 3.49 -8.33
C VAL A 29 2.11 3.23 -7.84
N LEU A 30 1.79 3.68 -6.62
CA LEU A 30 0.51 3.54 -5.97
C LEU A 30 -0.33 4.80 -6.19
N ASP A 31 -1.26 4.73 -7.13
CA ASP A 31 -2.27 5.78 -7.32
C ASP A 31 -3.44 5.61 -6.32
N PHE A 32 -3.12 5.34 -5.05
CA PHE A 32 -4.10 5.19 -3.98
C PHE A 32 -4.14 6.41 -3.07
N PRO A 33 -5.31 6.79 -2.55
CA PRO A 33 -5.42 7.85 -1.56
C PRO A 33 -4.57 7.57 -0.32
N LEU A 34 -3.72 8.51 0.03
CA LEU A 34 -2.93 8.47 1.26
C LEU A 34 -3.80 8.82 2.47
N GLU A 35 -3.81 7.97 3.50
CA GLU A 35 -4.50 8.23 4.77
C GLU A 35 -3.54 8.74 5.84
N LYS A 36 -2.32 8.19 5.90
CA LYS A 36 -1.31 8.55 6.90
C LYS A 36 0.10 8.39 6.33
N LYS A 37 1.00 9.32 6.64
CA LYS A 37 2.42 9.27 6.27
C LYS A 37 3.29 9.72 7.43
N CYS A 38 4.19 8.83 7.86
CA CYS A 38 5.18 9.05 8.91
C CYS A 38 6.50 8.40 8.50
N ASN A 39 7.57 8.65 9.26
CA ASN A 39 8.91 8.14 8.93
C ASN A 39 9.04 6.61 8.99
N GLU A 40 8.18 5.96 9.78
CA GLU A 40 8.21 4.50 10.02
C GLU A 40 7.03 3.78 9.38
N GLU A 41 5.98 4.51 8.97
CA GLU A 41 4.69 3.95 8.55
C GLU A 41 4.04 4.82 7.47
N CYS A 42 3.46 4.18 6.47
CA CYS A 42 2.58 4.82 5.49
C CYS A 42 1.31 3.99 5.30
N ILE A 43 0.15 4.62 5.27
CA ILE A 43 -1.15 3.96 5.10
C ILE A 43 -1.85 4.52 3.86
N PHE A 44 -2.19 3.64 2.93
CA PHE A 44 -2.99 3.94 1.75
C PHE A 44 -4.38 3.31 1.86
N ILE A 45 -5.41 3.99 1.36
CA ILE A 45 -6.76 3.44 1.25
C ILE A 45 -6.88 2.75 -0.10
N LEU A 46 -7.01 1.43 -0.09
CA LEU A 46 -7.17 0.63 -1.30
C LEU A 46 -8.61 0.66 -1.80
N GLU A 47 -9.57 0.51 -0.89
CA GLU A 47 -10.99 0.44 -1.24
C GLU A 47 -11.86 0.93 -0.07
N ARG A 48 -13.02 1.48 -0.39
CA ARG A 48 -14.04 1.89 0.58
C ARG A 48 -15.32 1.11 0.30
N TYR A 49 -15.85 0.41 1.30
CA TYR A 49 -17.10 -0.32 1.21
C TYR A 49 -18.17 0.28 2.12
N PHE A 50 -19.44 -0.07 1.87
CA PHE A 50 -20.61 0.34 2.65
C PHE A 50 -20.61 1.84 2.99
N PHE A 51 -20.65 2.72 1.99
CA PHE A 51 -20.67 4.18 2.19
C PHE A 51 -19.52 4.74 3.06
N GLY A 52 -18.38 4.05 3.13
CA GLY A 52 -17.18 4.48 3.85
C GLY A 52 -17.05 3.95 5.28
N LEU A 53 -17.97 3.09 5.73
CA LEU A 53 -17.90 2.39 7.03
C LEU A 53 -16.71 1.44 7.09
N PHE A 54 -16.44 0.72 6.00
CA PHE A 54 -15.31 -0.18 5.93
C PHE A 54 -14.28 0.35 4.94
N ARG A 55 -13.02 0.31 5.33
CA ARG A 55 -11.89 0.73 4.51
C ARG A 55 -10.89 -0.39 4.48
N LYS A 56 -10.52 -0.81 3.27
CA LYS A 56 -9.37 -1.66 3.07
C LYS A 56 -8.14 -0.78 2.93
N ARG A 57 -7.12 -1.07 3.72
CA ARG A 57 -5.91 -0.28 3.89
C ARG A 57 -4.69 -1.12 3.53
N LEU A 58 -3.71 -0.45 2.93
CA LEU A 58 -2.36 -0.96 2.78
C LEU A 58 -1.47 -0.21 3.77
N TYR A 59 -0.89 -0.95 4.68
CA TYR A 59 0.09 -0.49 5.64
C TYR A 59 1.47 -0.82 5.09
N LEU A 60 2.35 0.17 5.01
CA LEU A 60 3.75 0.00 4.65
C LEU A 60 4.61 0.39 5.84
N TYR A 61 5.53 -0.50 6.22
CA TYR A 61 6.46 -0.30 7.32
C TYR A 61 7.86 0.00 6.78
N PHE A 62 8.47 1.06 7.28
CA PHE A 62 9.75 1.56 6.79
C PHE A 62 10.86 1.32 7.80
N HIS A 63 12.05 1.01 7.27
CA HIS A 63 13.29 1.00 8.04
C HIS A 63 14.34 1.79 7.27
N LYS A 64 14.92 2.82 7.91
CA LYS A 64 15.90 3.73 7.27
C LYS A 64 15.38 4.34 5.96
N GLY A 65 14.08 4.65 5.90
CA GLY A 65 13.43 5.26 4.73
C GLY A 65 13.11 4.30 3.58
N LEU A 66 13.30 2.99 3.76
CA LEU A 66 12.99 1.96 2.78
C LEU A 66 11.86 1.07 3.27
N VAL A 67 10.94 0.66 2.40
CA VAL A 67 9.90 -0.31 2.74
C VAL A 67 10.55 -1.63 3.14
N ARG A 68 10.30 -2.04 4.38
CA ARG A 68 10.75 -3.32 4.93
C ARG A 68 9.65 -4.37 4.83
N ASP A 69 8.43 -3.97 5.16
CA ASP A 69 7.30 -4.89 5.27
C ASP A 69 5.98 -4.19 4.91
N TYR A 70 4.94 -4.98 4.69
CA TYR A 70 3.60 -4.47 4.41
C TYR A 70 2.51 -5.36 4.99
N PHE A 71 1.34 -4.77 5.21
CA PHE A 71 0.15 -5.46 5.66
C PHE A 71 -1.08 -4.91 4.95
N ILE A 72 -2.05 -5.76 4.63
CA ILE A 72 -3.30 -5.38 3.99
C ILE A 72 -4.46 -5.78 4.91
N GLY A 73 -5.26 -4.82 5.33
CA GLY A 73 -6.34 -5.03 6.31
C GLY A 73 -7.55 -4.13 6.09
#